data_AF-A0A3N5M1D2-F1
#
_entry.id   AF-A0A3N5M1D2-F1
#
_cell.length_a   1.000
_cell.length_b   1.000
_cell.length_c   1.000
_cell.angle_alpha   90.00
_cell.angle_beta   90.00
_cell.angle_gamma   90.00
#
_symmetry.space_group_name_H-M   'P 1'
#
loop_
_entity.id
_entity.type
_entity.pdbx_description
1 polymer ?
#
loop_
_entity_poly.entity_id
_entity_poly.type
_entity_poly.pdbx_seq_one_letter_code
_entity_poly.pdbx_strand_id
1 'polypeptide(L)'
;LSAYNARAFKAQDYIAQLMFNSPPGHSDAMDLAKMLAVLDLIAPLAHLGEGGFRIWRQTRTGLLSYPLDLTAARAHLAASVYLQMALRPHIVHVVGHTEAHHAAAAQDVIEACKLARRAIENALQGQPDMTSDPAVIERRDELVSEARVLLAAIASLAGPEVSDPLTDPSTLARAVTCGLLDAPHLRNNPFARGSIISRIDARGACVAAGDDGKPLSESQRVRRILG
;
A
#
# COMPACT_ATOMS: atom_id res chain seq x y z
N LEU A 1 3.91 0.45 10.20
CA LEU A 1 4.65 -0.51 11.06
C LEU A 1 6.04 -0.86 10.52
N SER A 2 6.19 -1.37 9.29
CA SER A 2 7.51 -1.76 8.75
C SER A 2 8.57 -0.64 8.81
N ALA A 3 8.26 0.56 8.29
CA ALA A 3 9.14 1.73 8.38
C ALA A 3 9.50 2.11 9.83
N TYR A 4 8.50 2.07 10.73
CA TYR A 4 8.68 2.39 12.15
C TYR A 4 9.65 1.41 12.83
N ASN A 5 9.48 0.11 12.58
CA ASN A 5 10.36 -0.93 13.09
C ASN A 5 11.77 -0.80 12.51
N ALA A 6 11.91 -0.58 11.20
CA ALA A 6 13.21 -0.37 10.57
C ALA A 6 13.99 0.78 11.25
N ARG A 7 13.32 1.91 11.51
CA ARG A 7 13.90 3.04 12.25
C ARG A 7 14.26 2.67 13.69
N ALA A 8 13.36 2.00 14.42
CA ALA A 8 13.61 1.57 15.80
C ALA A 8 14.84 0.65 15.90
N PHE A 9 15.04 -0.21 14.89
CA PHE A 9 16.20 -1.08 14.76
C PHE A 9 17.38 -0.43 14.00
N LYS A 10 17.42 0.90 13.94
CA LYS A 10 18.55 1.71 13.47
C LYS A 10 18.94 1.52 11.99
N ALA A 11 18.03 1.01 11.16
CA ALA A 11 18.21 1.10 9.72
C ALA A 11 18.32 2.58 9.32
N GLN A 12 19.19 2.90 8.37
CA GLN A 12 19.38 4.28 7.90
C GLN A 12 18.65 4.54 6.58
N ASP A 13 18.53 3.52 5.74
CA ASP A 13 17.91 3.63 4.42
C ASP A 13 16.76 2.62 4.33
N TYR A 14 15.54 3.13 4.20
CA TYR A 14 14.31 2.34 4.11
C TYR A 14 13.66 2.56 2.75
N ILE A 15 13.44 1.47 2.01
CA ILE A 15 12.70 1.51 0.75
C ILE A 15 11.22 1.34 1.06
N ALA A 16 10.45 2.42 0.91
CA ALA A 16 9.00 2.38 0.98
C ALA A 16 8.45 1.79 -0.32
N GLN A 17 8.10 0.51 -0.29
CA GLN A 17 7.52 -0.20 -1.42
C GLN A 17 6.03 0.14 -1.54
N LEU A 18 5.67 0.88 -2.58
CA LEU A 18 4.36 1.44 -2.85
C LEU A 18 3.75 0.69 -4.04
N MET A 19 2.92 -0.30 -3.74
CA MET A 19 2.30 -1.16 -4.75
C MET A 19 0.91 -0.64 -5.13
N PHE A 20 0.82 -0.15 -6.37
CA PHE A 20 -0.43 0.22 -7.03
C PHE A 20 -1.18 -1.03 -7.50
N ASN A 21 -2.45 -0.88 -7.83
CA ASN A 21 -3.38 -1.89 -8.33
C ASN A 21 -3.44 -3.14 -7.44
N SER A 22 -3.30 -2.94 -6.13
CA SER A 22 -3.34 -3.99 -5.11
C SER A 22 -4.24 -3.62 -3.93
N PRO A 23 -5.36 -4.33 -3.70
CA PRO A 23 -5.89 -5.39 -4.57
C PRO A 23 -6.29 -4.87 -5.97
N PRO A 24 -6.46 -5.76 -6.97
CA PRO A 24 -7.02 -5.38 -8.26
C PRO A 24 -8.43 -4.81 -8.08
N GLY A 25 -8.83 -3.89 -8.96
CA GLY A 25 -10.14 -3.23 -8.93
C GLY A 25 -10.16 -1.86 -8.25
N HIS A 26 -9.04 -1.40 -7.69
CA HIS A 26 -8.91 0.00 -7.32
C HIS A 26 -9.10 0.92 -8.55
N SER A 27 -9.82 2.02 -8.38
CA SER A 27 -9.73 3.14 -9.32
C SER A 27 -8.42 3.90 -9.10
N ASP A 28 -7.92 4.56 -10.15
CA ASP A 28 -6.64 5.30 -10.11
C ASP A 28 -6.61 6.35 -8.98
N ALA A 29 -7.71 7.08 -8.78
CA ALA A 29 -7.83 8.07 -7.72
C ALA A 29 -7.72 7.43 -6.31
N MET A 30 -8.44 6.33 -6.07
CA MET A 30 -8.44 5.66 -4.77
C MET A 30 -7.10 4.97 -4.48
N ASP A 31 -6.42 4.50 -5.51
CA ASP A 31 -5.10 3.88 -5.41
C ASP A 31 -4.00 4.92 -5.12
N LEU A 32 -4.07 6.07 -5.81
CA LEU A 32 -3.18 7.22 -5.54
C LEU A 32 -3.38 7.73 -4.11
N ALA A 33 -4.63 7.90 -3.67
CA ALA A 33 -4.96 8.31 -2.31
C ALA A 33 -4.37 7.37 -1.25
N LYS A 34 -4.48 6.06 -1.47
CA LYS A 34 -3.88 5.03 -0.59
C LYS A 34 -2.37 5.19 -0.49
N MET A 35 -1.68 5.41 -1.61
CA MET A 35 -0.23 5.56 -1.58
C MET A 35 0.21 6.88 -0.94
N LEU A 36 -0.53 7.98 -1.15
CA LEU A 36 -0.30 9.24 -0.45
C LEU A 36 -0.51 9.11 1.07
N ALA A 37 -1.55 8.39 1.50
CA ALA A 37 -1.79 8.12 2.92
C ALA A 37 -0.63 7.34 3.56
N VAL A 38 -0.06 6.36 2.85
CA VAL A 38 1.15 5.64 3.31
C VAL A 38 2.32 6.61 3.48
N LEU A 39 2.54 7.52 2.52
CA LEU A 39 3.61 8.52 2.60
C LEU A 39 3.43 9.47 3.78
N ASP A 40 2.21 9.94 4.04
CA ASP A 40 1.90 10.80 5.18
C ASP A 40 2.19 10.13 6.53
N LEU A 41 1.85 8.86 6.65
CA LEU A 41 2.04 8.09 7.87
C LEU A 41 3.53 7.86 8.17
N ILE A 42 4.38 7.76 7.15
CA ILE A 42 5.82 7.47 7.33
C ILE A 42 6.71 8.71 7.22
N ALA A 43 6.23 9.82 6.63
CA ALA A 43 7.02 11.05 6.49
C ALA A 43 7.57 11.58 7.83
N PRO A 44 6.81 11.58 8.95
CA PRO A 44 7.33 12.00 10.26
C PRO A 44 8.47 11.13 10.81
N LEU A 45 8.68 9.92 10.26
CA LEU A 45 9.78 9.05 10.66
C LEU A 45 11.11 9.48 10.03
N ALA A 46 11.07 10.19 8.90
CA ALA A 46 12.25 10.61 8.20
C ALA A 46 13.00 11.70 8.99
N HIS A 47 14.32 11.57 9.06
CA HIS A 47 15.21 12.55 9.69
C HIS A 47 16.47 12.69 8.84
N LEU A 48 16.84 13.92 8.49
CA LEU A 48 18.05 14.23 7.74
C LEU A 48 19.20 14.56 8.70
N GLY A 49 20.37 13.98 8.47
CA GLY A 49 21.57 14.22 9.28
C GLY A 49 22.34 12.93 9.58
N GLU A 50 23.41 13.05 10.36
CA GLU A 50 24.15 11.91 10.88
C GLU A 50 23.23 11.03 11.75
N GLY A 51 23.22 9.71 11.50
CA GLY A 51 22.26 8.80 12.14
C GLY A 51 20.80 8.96 11.68
N GLY A 52 20.55 9.68 10.58
CA GLY A 52 19.21 9.89 10.05
C GLY A 52 18.54 8.66 9.42
N PHE A 53 17.23 8.75 9.23
CA PHE A 53 16.39 7.74 8.61
C PHE A 53 15.87 8.26 7.26
N ARG A 54 16.46 7.76 6.17
CA ARG A 54 16.10 8.12 4.79
C ARG A 54 15.04 7.17 4.26
N ILE A 55 14.00 7.75 3.67
CA ILE A 55 12.90 7.02 3.06
C ILE A 55 12.97 7.15 1.54
N TRP A 56 13.27 6.04 0.87
CA TRP A 56 13.30 5.92 -0.59
C TRP A 56 11.95 5.39 -1.09
N ARG A 57 11.16 6.27 -1.72
CA ARG A 57 9.94 5.89 -2.45
C ARG A 57 10.27 4.95 -3.62
N GLN A 58 9.73 3.74 -3.58
CA GLN A 58 9.78 2.79 -4.69
C GLN A 58 8.36 2.43 -5.11
N THR A 59 7.96 2.75 -6.35
CA THR A 59 6.62 2.40 -6.86
C THR A 59 6.66 1.14 -7.72
N ARG A 60 5.56 0.39 -7.73
CA ARG A 60 5.37 -0.77 -8.60
C ARG A 60 3.89 -1.01 -8.91
N THR A 61 3.64 -1.62 -10.06
CA THR A 61 2.31 -2.17 -10.41
C THR A 61 2.08 -3.49 -9.67
N GLY A 62 0.83 -3.75 -9.27
CA GLY A 62 0.41 -4.99 -8.62
C GLY A 62 0.31 -6.13 -9.62
N LEU A 63 0.90 -7.27 -9.29
CA LEU A 63 1.02 -8.43 -10.21
C LEU A 63 -0.35 -8.92 -10.69
N LEU A 64 -1.31 -9.03 -9.77
CA LEU A 64 -2.68 -9.53 -10.03
C LEU A 64 -3.54 -8.58 -10.89
N SER A 65 -3.03 -7.40 -11.27
CA SER A 65 -3.77 -6.45 -12.09
C SER A 65 -3.52 -6.60 -13.59
N TYR A 66 -2.53 -7.40 -13.99
CA TYR A 66 -2.19 -7.56 -15.41
C TYR A 66 -3.25 -8.38 -16.17
N PRO A 67 -3.76 -7.89 -17.31
CA PRO A 67 -4.63 -8.67 -18.18
C PRO A 67 -3.82 -9.70 -18.98
N LEU A 68 -4.51 -10.76 -19.44
CA LEU A 68 -3.91 -11.79 -20.31
C LEU A 68 -3.62 -11.27 -21.74
N ASP A 69 -4.44 -10.35 -22.23
CA ASP A 69 -4.21 -9.72 -23.54
C ASP A 69 -2.96 -8.84 -23.48
N LEU A 70 -1.96 -9.17 -24.30
CA LEU A 70 -0.66 -8.50 -24.24
C LEU A 70 -0.72 -7.04 -24.70
N THR A 71 -1.69 -6.65 -25.52
CA THR A 71 -1.87 -5.25 -25.93
C THR A 71 -2.40 -4.44 -24.75
N ALA A 72 -3.43 -4.94 -24.09
CA ALA A 72 -3.97 -4.37 -22.86
C ALA A 72 -2.92 -4.34 -21.74
N ALA A 73 -2.09 -5.38 -21.62
CA ALA A 73 -1.04 -5.44 -20.61
C ALA A 73 0.05 -4.38 -20.81
N ARG A 74 0.47 -4.13 -22.06
CA ARG A 74 1.39 -3.03 -22.39
C ARG A 74 0.79 -1.67 -22.07
N ALA A 75 -0.48 -1.47 -22.41
CA ALA A 75 -1.20 -0.23 -22.09
C ALA A 75 -1.31 -0.02 -20.57
N HIS A 76 -1.65 -1.09 -19.83
CA HIS A 76 -1.73 -1.10 -18.37
C HIS A 76 -0.40 -0.76 -17.71
N LEU A 77 0.70 -1.35 -18.17
CA LEU A 77 2.05 -1.03 -17.70
C LEU A 77 2.33 0.47 -17.86
N ALA A 78 2.12 1.03 -19.06
CA ALA A 78 2.40 2.43 -19.34
C ALA A 78 1.51 3.38 -18.50
N ALA A 79 0.20 3.09 -18.41
CA ALA A 79 -0.76 3.89 -17.64
C ALA A 79 -0.47 3.85 -16.13
N SER A 80 -0.22 2.66 -15.58
CA SER A 80 0.10 2.48 -14.17
C SER A 80 1.41 3.19 -13.80
N VAL A 81 2.46 3.09 -14.64
CA VAL A 81 3.71 3.81 -14.40
C VAL A 81 3.50 5.34 -14.48
N TYR A 82 2.69 5.82 -15.43
CA TYR A 82 2.35 7.24 -15.50
C TYR A 82 1.68 7.71 -14.21
N LEU A 83 0.65 7.01 -13.71
CA LEU A 83 0.00 7.33 -12.43
C LEU A 83 0.99 7.32 -11.24
N GLN A 84 1.87 6.32 -11.17
CA GLN A 84 2.89 6.20 -10.13
C GLN A 84 3.81 7.43 -10.05
N MET A 85 4.06 8.10 -11.18
CA MET A 85 4.89 9.31 -11.21
C MET A 85 4.30 10.50 -10.45
N ALA A 86 2.99 10.49 -10.14
CA ALA A 86 2.37 11.49 -9.27
C ALA A 86 3.00 11.51 -7.86
N LEU A 87 3.59 10.38 -7.41
CA LEU A 87 4.30 10.30 -6.13
C LEU A 87 5.76 10.79 -6.21
N ARG A 88 6.25 11.13 -7.40
CA ARG A 88 7.64 11.48 -7.70
C ARG A 88 8.63 10.44 -7.11
N PRO A 89 8.49 9.15 -7.47
CA PRO A 89 9.29 8.08 -6.88
C PRO A 89 10.78 8.24 -7.17
N HIS A 90 11.62 7.71 -6.27
CA HIS A 90 13.07 7.61 -6.52
C HIS A 90 13.41 6.36 -7.34
N ILE A 91 12.61 5.30 -7.17
CA ILE A 91 12.79 4.00 -7.82
C ILE A 91 11.45 3.59 -8.44
N VAL A 92 11.45 3.24 -9.72
CA VAL A 92 10.30 2.59 -10.38
C VAL A 92 10.67 1.14 -10.64
N HIS A 93 9.95 0.20 -10.02
CA HIS A 93 10.09 -1.22 -10.30
C HIS A 93 9.18 -1.56 -11.48
N VAL A 94 9.79 -1.92 -12.60
CA VAL A 94 9.07 -2.30 -13.82
C VAL A 94 8.63 -3.76 -13.72
N VAL A 95 7.32 -3.97 -13.66
CA VAL A 95 6.72 -5.31 -13.79
C VAL A 95 6.53 -5.62 -15.27
N GLY A 96 6.86 -6.84 -15.71
CA GLY A 96 6.72 -7.24 -17.11
C GLY A 96 5.26 -7.25 -17.55
N HIS A 97 4.98 -6.75 -18.75
CA HIS A 97 3.64 -6.84 -19.34
C HIS A 97 3.21 -8.29 -19.63
N THR A 98 4.12 -9.24 -19.52
CA THR A 98 3.89 -10.68 -19.68
C THR A 98 3.48 -11.37 -18.37
N GLU A 99 3.37 -10.65 -17.24
CA GLU A 99 3.15 -11.19 -15.88
C GLU A 99 2.02 -12.24 -15.81
N ALA A 100 0.89 -11.97 -16.45
CA ALA A 100 -0.26 -12.88 -16.44
C ALA A 100 -0.16 -14.01 -17.49
N HIS A 101 0.78 -13.92 -18.44
CA HIS A 101 0.85 -14.80 -19.60
C HIS A 101 1.99 -15.82 -19.52
N HIS A 102 3.23 -15.39 -19.26
CA HIS A 102 4.40 -16.26 -19.21
C HIS A 102 5.56 -15.60 -18.46
N ALA A 103 6.53 -16.42 -18.01
CA ALA A 103 7.75 -15.90 -17.39
C ALA A 103 8.52 -15.02 -18.38
N ALA A 104 8.85 -13.79 -17.97
CA ALA A 104 9.50 -12.81 -18.83
C ALA A 104 10.87 -13.29 -19.31
N ALA A 105 11.08 -13.26 -20.63
CA ALA A 105 12.39 -13.39 -21.24
C ALA A 105 13.09 -12.02 -21.32
N ALA A 106 14.35 -12.02 -21.74
CA ALA A 106 15.15 -10.79 -21.83
C ALA A 106 14.50 -9.71 -22.70
N GLN A 107 13.85 -10.09 -23.80
CA GLN A 107 13.19 -9.12 -24.68
C GLN A 107 11.94 -8.50 -24.06
N ASP A 108 11.17 -9.27 -23.30
CA ASP A 108 9.99 -8.76 -22.59
C ASP A 108 10.40 -7.71 -21.55
N VAL A 109 11.51 -7.96 -20.84
CA VAL A 109 12.08 -7.03 -19.87
C VAL A 109 12.55 -5.75 -20.56
N ILE A 110 13.27 -5.86 -21.69
CA ILE A 110 13.74 -4.69 -22.46
C ILE A 110 12.54 -3.87 -22.95
N GLU A 111 11.50 -4.53 -23.47
CA GLU A 111 10.29 -3.88 -23.95
C GLU A 111 9.54 -3.17 -22.80
N ALA A 112 9.30 -3.86 -21.69
CA ALA A 112 8.66 -3.31 -20.50
C ALA A 112 9.40 -2.06 -19.99
N CYS A 113 10.74 -2.11 -19.93
CA CYS A 113 11.58 -0.97 -19.55
C CYS A 113 11.45 0.21 -20.53
N LYS A 114 11.34 -0.03 -21.84
CA LYS A 114 11.13 1.03 -22.85
C LYS A 114 9.76 1.69 -22.67
N LEU A 115 8.72 0.91 -22.45
CA LEU A 115 7.36 1.41 -22.19
C LEU A 115 7.30 2.24 -20.90
N ALA A 116 7.87 1.71 -19.81
CA ALA A 116 7.94 2.42 -18.54
C ALA A 116 8.73 3.73 -18.67
N ARG A 117 9.88 3.71 -19.37
CA ARG A 117 10.67 4.92 -19.63
C ARG A 117 9.86 5.98 -20.38
N ARG A 118 9.13 5.59 -21.44
CA ARG A 118 8.28 6.54 -22.16
C ARG A 118 7.19 7.14 -21.26
N ALA A 119 6.55 6.33 -20.42
CA ALA A 119 5.56 6.82 -19.46
C ALA A 119 6.17 7.82 -18.46
N ILE A 120 7.37 7.54 -17.95
CA ILE A 120 8.11 8.44 -17.05
C ILE A 120 8.45 9.75 -17.76
N GLU A 121 8.97 9.70 -18.98
CA GLU A 121 9.29 10.88 -19.79
C GLU A 121 8.06 11.75 -20.02
N ASN A 122 6.91 11.14 -20.37
CA ASN A 122 5.66 11.86 -20.53
C ASN A 122 5.22 12.55 -19.23
N ALA A 123 5.40 11.89 -18.08
CA ALA A 123 5.05 12.48 -16.80
C ALA A 123 5.96 13.67 -16.45
N LEU A 124 7.27 13.53 -16.69
CA LEU A 124 8.26 14.60 -16.47
C LEU A 124 8.06 15.79 -17.42
N GLN A 125 7.47 15.59 -18.59
CA GLN A 125 7.14 16.66 -19.55
C GLN A 125 5.97 17.55 -19.12
N GLY A 126 5.17 17.13 -18.13
CA GLY A 126 4.07 17.95 -17.61
C GLY A 126 2.84 17.15 -17.21
N GLN A 127 2.99 16.16 -16.32
CA GLN A 127 1.84 15.47 -15.72
C GLN A 127 0.95 16.47 -14.96
N PRO A 128 -0.39 16.41 -15.12
CA PRO A 128 -1.31 17.14 -14.26
C PRO A 128 -1.10 16.79 -12.79
N ASP A 129 -1.35 17.73 -11.89
CA ASP A 129 -1.32 17.42 -10.46
C ASP A 129 -2.54 16.60 -10.05
N MET A 130 -2.40 15.28 -10.14
CA MET A 130 -3.43 14.32 -9.73
C MET A 130 -3.63 14.28 -8.20
N THR A 131 -2.71 14.86 -7.41
CA THR A 131 -2.78 14.85 -5.95
C THR A 131 -3.73 15.92 -5.40
N SER A 132 -4.10 16.89 -6.24
CA SER A 132 -5.03 17.98 -5.93
C SER A 132 -6.50 17.62 -6.19
N ASP A 133 -6.81 16.42 -6.67
CA ASP A 133 -8.20 15.96 -6.84
C ASP A 133 -8.90 15.84 -5.46
N PRO A 134 -10.07 16.48 -5.26
CA PRO A 134 -10.81 16.39 -4.01
C PRO A 134 -11.13 14.97 -3.54
N ALA A 135 -11.42 14.04 -4.46
CA ALA A 135 -11.69 12.65 -4.11
C ALA A 135 -10.43 11.92 -3.62
N VAL A 136 -9.26 12.30 -4.15
CA VAL A 136 -7.95 11.78 -3.69
C VAL A 136 -7.65 12.28 -2.28
N ILE A 137 -7.87 13.57 -2.03
CA ILE A 137 -7.66 14.20 -0.71
C ILE A 137 -8.57 13.57 0.34
N GLU A 138 -9.88 13.48 0.07
CA GLU A 138 -10.85 12.89 1.00
C GLU A 138 -10.48 11.45 1.37
N ARG A 139 -10.15 10.62 0.38
CA ARG A 139 -9.77 9.22 0.62
C ARG A 139 -8.45 9.10 1.36
N ARG A 140 -7.48 9.98 1.08
CA ARG A 140 -6.19 10.03 1.78
C ARG A 140 -6.41 10.32 3.27
N ASP A 141 -7.22 11.32 3.58
CA ASP A 141 -7.52 11.72 4.97
C ASP A 141 -8.29 10.62 5.72
N GLU A 142 -9.26 9.97 5.05
CA GLU A 142 -9.98 8.80 5.57
C GLU A 142 -8.99 7.71 6.00
N LEU A 143 -8.07 7.31 5.10
CA LEU A 143 -7.10 6.25 5.34
C LEU A 143 -6.08 6.59 6.43
N VAL A 144 -5.63 7.85 6.51
CA VAL A 144 -4.72 8.29 7.58
C VAL A 144 -5.43 8.21 8.94
N SER A 145 -6.70 8.64 8.99
CA SER A 145 -7.52 8.56 10.21
C SER A 145 -7.73 7.11 10.65
N GLU A 146 -8.13 6.23 9.74
CA GLU A 146 -8.32 4.81 10.02
C GLU A 146 -7.02 4.15 10.48
N ALA A 147 -5.89 4.40 9.80
CA ALA A 147 -4.61 3.85 10.21
C ALA A 147 -4.21 4.24 11.63
N ARG A 148 -4.53 5.47 12.08
CA ARG A 148 -4.28 5.91 13.46
C ARG A 148 -5.14 5.16 14.48
N VAL A 149 -6.40 4.90 14.16
CA VAL A 149 -7.29 4.07 14.99
C VAL A 149 -6.72 2.66 15.13
N LEU A 150 -6.29 2.05 14.03
CA LEU A 150 -5.67 0.73 14.05
C LEU A 150 -4.38 0.71 14.88
N LEU A 151 -3.48 1.69 14.69
CA LEU A 151 -2.23 1.76 15.46
C LEU A 151 -2.49 1.92 16.97
N ALA A 152 -3.49 2.73 17.37
CA ALA A 152 -3.88 2.87 18.76
C ALA A 152 -4.46 1.56 19.33
N ALA A 153 -5.27 0.85 18.55
CA ALA A 153 -5.81 -0.45 18.94
C ALA A 153 -4.71 -1.50 19.13
N ILE A 154 -3.72 -1.54 18.22
CA ILE A 154 -2.55 -2.41 18.35
C ILE A 154 -1.76 -2.06 19.60
N ALA A 155 -1.52 -0.77 19.85
CA ALA A 155 -0.80 -0.33 21.04
C ALA A 155 -1.52 -0.73 22.35
N SER A 156 -2.85 -0.71 22.36
CA SER A 156 -3.67 -1.10 23.51
C SER A 156 -3.59 -2.60 23.86
N LEU A 157 -3.06 -3.44 22.97
CA LEU A 157 -2.84 -4.84 23.26
C LEU A 157 -1.64 -5.07 24.18
N ALA A 158 -0.70 -4.12 24.27
CA ALA A 158 0.53 -4.32 25.02
C ALA A 158 0.31 -4.44 26.54
N GLY A 159 1.17 -5.22 27.20
CA GLY A 159 1.19 -5.30 28.65
C GLY A 159 1.82 -4.05 29.31
N PRO A 160 1.64 -3.84 30.62
CA PRO A 160 2.11 -2.64 31.31
C PRO A 160 3.63 -2.43 31.26
N GLU A 161 4.41 -3.51 31.10
CA GLU A 161 5.88 -3.49 31.05
C GLU A 161 6.44 -3.21 29.63
N VAL A 162 5.59 -3.07 28.62
CA VAL A 162 6.03 -2.86 27.23
C VAL A 162 6.25 -1.37 26.96
N SER A 163 7.50 -1.00 26.71
CA SER A 163 7.89 0.40 26.46
C SER A 163 7.44 0.94 25.10
N ASP A 164 7.58 0.15 24.03
CA ASP A 164 7.10 0.49 22.68
C ASP A 164 6.25 -0.64 22.09
N PRO A 165 4.91 -0.54 22.24
CA PRO A 165 3.96 -1.52 21.73
C PRO A 165 4.06 -1.82 20.23
N LEU A 166 4.51 -0.87 19.40
CA LEU A 166 4.54 -1.01 17.95
C LEU A 166 5.80 -1.71 17.44
N THR A 167 6.73 -2.03 18.35
CA THR A 167 7.93 -2.84 18.09
C THR A 167 7.95 -4.15 18.86
N ASP A 168 7.08 -4.31 19.87
CA ASP A 168 7.02 -5.53 20.68
C ASP A 168 6.49 -6.73 19.87
N PRO A 169 7.28 -7.81 19.70
CA PRO A 169 6.87 -8.97 18.93
C PRO A 169 5.59 -9.63 19.44
N SER A 170 5.39 -9.67 20.76
CA SER A 170 4.20 -10.31 21.37
C SER A 170 2.93 -9.52 21.07
N THR A 171 3.01 -8.19 21.16
CA THR A 171 1.92 -7.27 20.82
C THR A 171 1.55 -7.37 19.34
N LEU A 172 2.54 -7.39 18.44
CA LEU A 172 2.31 -7.53 17.00
C LEU A 172 1.74 -8.91 16.64
N ALA A 173 2.21 -9.99 17.27
CA ALA A 173 1.65 -11.33 17.10
C ALA A 173 0.18 -11.39 17.55
N ARG A 174 -0.15 -10.73 18.66
CA ARG A 174 -1.55 -10.60 19.11
C ARG A 174 -2.40 -9.82 18.12
N ALA A 175 -1.90 -8.72 17.58
CA ALA A 175 -2.62 -7.94 16.56
C ALA A 175 -2.97 -8.77 15.32
N VAL A 176 -2.07 -9.67 14.88
CA VAL A 176 -2.32 -10.57 13.75
C VAL A 176 -3.32 -11.67 14.11
N THR A 177 -3.13 -12.31 15.27
CA THR A 177 -3.96 -13.46 15.69
C THR A 177 -5.38 -13.08 16.10
N CYS A 178 -5.59 -11.88 16.66
CA CYS A 178 -6.93 -11.37 16.96
C CYS A 178 -7.62 -10.74 15.74
N GLY A 179 -6.88 -10.43 14.68
CA GLY A 179 -7.42 -9.89 13.42
C GLY A 179 -7.42 -8.37 13.30
N LEU A 180 -6.71 -7.63 14.18
CA LEU A 180 -6.43 -6.20 13.94
C LEU A 180 -5.55 -6.03 12.70
N LEU A 181 -4.49 -6.83 12.56
CA LEU A 181 -3.69 -6.93 11.34
C LEU A 181 -4.12 -8.17 10.56
N ASP A 182 -5.07 -8.00 9.65
CA ASP A 182 -5.67 -9.10 8.89
C ASP A 182 -5.69 -8.80 7.39
N ALA A 183 -5.80 -9.84 6.58
CA ALA A 183 -5.98 -9.73 5.14
C ALA A 183 -6.81 -10.93 4.61
N PRO A 184 -7.64 -10.74 3.57
CA PRO A 184 -8.49 -11.82 3.06
C PRO A 184 -7.72 -13.09 2.65
N HIS A 185 -6.49 -12.92 2.16
CA HIS A 185 -5.61 -14.02 1.73
C HIS A 185 -4.96 -14.79 2.89
N LEU A 186 -5.15 -14.36 4.15
CA LEU A 186 -4.70 -15.09 5.34
C LEU A 186 -5.71 -16.15 5.79
N ARG A 187 -6.82 -16.34 5.07
CA ARG A 187 -7.78 -17.41 5.34
C ARG A 187 -7.05 -18.77 5.36
N ASN A 188 -7.33 -19.58 6.38
CA ASN A 188 -6.68 -20.87 6.66
C ASN A 188 -5.19 -20.78 7.03
N ASN A 189 -4.68 -19.60 7.41
CA ASN A 189 -3.34 -19.48 7.99
C ASN A 189 -3.35 -19.84 9.48
N PRO A 190 -2.50 -20.76 9.97
CA PRO A 190 -2.48 -21.15 11.38
C PRO A 190 -2.01 -20.05 12.34
N PHE A 191 -1.42 -18.96 11.83
CA PHE A 191 -0.85 -17.86 12.61
C PHE A 191 -1.59 -16.53 12.44
N ALA A 192 -2.65 -16.47 11.62
CA ALA A 192 -3.38 -15.25 11.34
C ALA A 192 -4.89 -15.49 11.24
N ARG A 193 -5.68 -14.45 11.54
CA ARG A 193 -7.14 -14.59 11.64
C ARG A 193 -7.81 -14.89 10.30
N GLY A 194 -7.45 -14.19 9.24
CA GLY A 194 -7.97 -14.40 7.88
C GLY A 194 -9.49 -14.22 7.75
N SER A 195 -10.11 -13.46 8.64
CA SER A 195 -11.57 -13.29 8.71
C SER A 195 -12.05 -11.97 8.13
N ILE A 196 -11.16 -11.01 7.90
CA ILE A 196 -11.54 -9.73 7.31
C ILE A 196 -12.13 -9.93 5.91
N ILE A 197 -13.26 -9.27 5.67
CA ILE A 197 -13.89 -9.19 4.36
C ILE A 197 -13.56 -7.80 3.82
N SER A 198 -13.04 -7.75 2.59
CA SER A 198 -12.86 -6.50 1.86
C SER A 198 -13.59 -6.53 0.54
N ARG A 199 -13.95 -5.36 0.02
CA ARG A 199 -14.56 -5.20 -1.29
C ARG A 199 -14.19 -3.86 -1.91
N ILE A 200 -14.31 -3.79 -3.24
CA ILE A 200 -14.28 -2.52 -3.96
C ILE A 200 -15.65 -1.87 -3.86
N ASP A 201 -15.72 -0.64 -3.36
CA ASP A 201 -16.94 0.16 -3.30
C ASP A 201 -17.20 0.92 -4.62
N ALA A 202 -18.28 1.71 -4.66
CA ALA A 202 -18.67 2.47 -5.85
C ALA A 202 -17.63 3.54 -6.28
N ARG A 203 -16.72 3.96 -5.38
CA ARG A 203 -15.64 4.90 -5.68
C ARG A 203 -14.45 4.20 -6.35
N GLY A 204 -14.41 2.86 -6.32
CA GLY A 204 -13.22 2.09 -6.62
C GLY A 204 -12.26 1.98 -5.43
N ALA A 205 -12.74 2.15 -4.19
CA ALA A 205 -11.93 2.00 -2.99
C ALA A 205 -12.08 0.60 -2.39
N CYS A 206 -10.96 -0.02 -2.03
CA CYS A 206 -10.96 -1.21 -1.18
C CYS A 206 -11.32 -0.81 0.27
N VAL A 207 -12.45 -1.31 0.76
CA VAL A 207 -12.96 -1.05 2.12
C VAL A 207 -13.21 -2.35 2.86
N ALA A 208 -13.08 -2.31 4.19
CA ALA A 208 -13.54 -3.41 5.04
C ALA A 208 -15.07 -3.48 5.00
N ALA A 209 -15.62 -4.69 5.01
CA ALA A 209 -17.07 -4.91 5.01
C ALA A 209 -17.48 -5.89 6.12
N GLY A 210 -18.69 -5.70 6.65
CA GLY A 210 -19.34 -6.67 7.53
C GLY A 210 -19.94 -7.84 6.76
N ASP A 211 -20.47 -8.82 7.48
CA ASP A 211 -21.13 -9.98 6.90
C ASP A 211 -22.39 -9.61 6.09
N ASP A 212 -23.00 -8.47 6.41
CA ASP A 212 -24.12 -7.88 5.65
C ASP A 212 -23.67 -7.12 4.39
N GLY A 213 -22.37 -7.17 4.08
CA GLY A 213 -21.75 -6.47 2.95
C GLY A 213 -21.61 -4.96 3.15
N LYS A 214 -22.05 -4.37 4.27
CA LYS A 214 -21.93 -2.92 4.45
C LYS A 214 -20.50 -2.52 4.82
N PRO A 215 -20.03 -1.34 4.39
CA PRO A 215 -18.69 -0.86 4.77
C PRO A 215 -18.59 -0.74 6.29
N LEU A 216 -17.42 -1.08 6.82
CA LEU A 216 -17.07 -0.88 8.22
C LEU A 216 -15.96 0.15 8.31
N SER A 217 -16.15 1.15 9.17
CA SER A 217 -15.03 2.01 9.56
C SER A 217 -14.08 1.24 10.46
N GLU A 218 -12.81 1.67 10.49
CA GLU A 218 -11.81 1.05 11.34
C GLU A 218 -12.20 1.04 12.83
N SER A 219 -12.84 2.10 13.33
CA SER A 219 -13.36 2.15 14.71
C SER A 219 -14.45 1.11 14.98
N GLN A 220 -15.34 0.86 14.02
CA GLN A 220 -16.35 -0.19 14.13
C GLN A 220 -15.70 -1.57 14.12
N ARG A 221 -14.70 -1.77 13.24
CA ARG A 221 -13.96 -3.02 13.12
C ARG A 221 -13.19 -3.35 14.40
N VAL A 222 -12.44 -2.39 14.94
CA VAL A 222 -11.72 -2.52 16.22
C VAL A 222 -12.67 -2.88 17.35
N ARG A 223 -13.83 -2.20 17.45
CA ARG A 223 -14.82 -2.51 18.50
C ARG A 223 -15.36 -3.93 18.41
N ARG A 224 -15.55 -4.48 17.21
CA ARG A 224 -15.99 -5.88 17.04
C ARG A 224 -14.93 -6.91 17.41
N ILE A 225 -13.65 -6.53 17.36
CA ILE A 225 -12.52 -7.43 17.65
C ILE A 225 -12.14 -7.40 19.13
N LEU A 226 -12.17 -6.21 19.75
CA LEU A 226 -11.68 -5.99 21.12
C LEU A 226 -12.78 -5.75 22.17
N GLY A 227 -14.01 -5.45 21.75
CA GLY A 227 -15.16 -5.24 22.64
C GLY A 227 -15.98 -6.50 22.81
#